data_AF-A0A836ZQ54-F1
#
_entry.id   AF-A0A836ZQ54-F1
#
_cell.length_a   1.000
_cell.length_b   1.000
_cell.length_c   1.000
_cell.angle_alpha   90.00
_cell.angle_beta   90.00
_cell.angle_gamma   90.00
#
_symmetry.space_group_name_H-M   'P 1'
#
loop_
_entity.id
_entity.type
_entity.pdbx_description
1 polymer ?
#
loop_
_entity_poly.entity_id
_entity_poly.type
_entity_poly.pdbx_seq_one_letter_code
_entity_poly.pdbx_strand_id
1 'polypeptide(L)'
;MRFATEEAAAQALDRGDLVLVNQFMRQQPQPPESSGTYQQTPVEDVAGPLANFPIARHRGQTFRLPTRISSVQTLCRRLDENLHRYYQFPGHSNPQPLHDLLNPVTWITGEDSTPKLYYGKILSSSVMSANPQPSHLRMTKLQASGRIVDFYLKQNNAAQEGKGIGADKVGRYVLFWSAITGNGIGYCAEQLGWGEFALVPEPYTRLLDELAGV
;
A
#
# COMPACT_ATOMS: atom_id res chain seq x y z
N MET A 1 -24.65 -5.81 -6.39
CA MET A 1 -23.55 -4.93 -5.95
C MET A 1 -23.95 -4.26 -4.65
N ARG A 2 -23.04 -4.18 -3.66
CA ARG A 2 -23.35 -4.03 -2.21
C ARG A 2 -23.68 -2.60 -1.73
N PHE A 3 -23.39 -1.57 -2.53
CA PHE A 3 -23.63 -0.16 -2.19
C PHE A 3 -24.49 0.51 -3.28
N ALA A 4 -25.79 0.25 -3.29
CA ALA A 4 -26.66 0.65 -4.40
C ALA A 4 -27.25 2.07 -4.29
N THR A 5 -27.16 2.71 -3.11
CA THR A 5 -27.67 4.07 -2.84
C THR A 5 -26.63 4.90 -2.08
N GLU A 6 -26.81 6.22 -2.06
CA GLU A 6 -25.97 7.14 -1.28
C GLU A 6 -25.99 6.80 0.21
N GLU A 7 -27.17 6.54 0.78
CA GLU A 7 -27.32 6.19 2.19
C GLU A 7 -26.65 4.86 2.51
N ALA A 8 -26.74 3.87 1.61
CA ALA A 8 -26.05 2.59 1.78
C ALA A 8 -24.53 2.74 1.74
N ALA A 9 -24.01 3.63 0.86
CA ALA A 9 -22.59 3.93 0.79
C ALA A 9 -22.11 4.72 2.03
N ALA A 10 -22.89 5.69 2.49
CA ALA A 10 -22.62 6.46 3.71
C ALA A 10 -22.58 5.55 4.95
N GLN A 11 -23.59 4.68 5.12
CA GLN A 11 -23.61 3.71 6.22
C GLN A 11 -22.43 2.74 6.15
N ALA A 12 -22.00 2.33 4.96
CA ALA A 12 -20.84 1.46 4.79
C ALA A 12 -19.53 2.18 5.13
N LEU A 13 -19.42 3.47 4.83
CA LEU A 13 -18.28 4.31 5.23
C LEU A 13 -18.21 4.46 6.75
N ASP A 14 -19.35 4.71 7.39
CA ASP A 14 -19.45 4.85 8.85
C ASP A 14 -19.07 3.55 9.58
N ARG A 15 -19.45 2.40 9.02
CA ARG A 15 -19.11 1.07 9.56
C ARG A 15 -17.68 0.63 9.23
N GLY A 16 -17.01 1.31 8.30
CA GLY A 16 -15.70 0.91 7.78
C GLY A 16 -15.74 -0.29 6.82
N ASP A 17 -16.93 -0.67 6.34
CA ASP A 17 -17.09 -1.72 5.32
C ASP A 17 -16.66 -1.24 3.92
N LEU A 18 -16.70 0.08 3.71
CA LEU A 18 -16.24 0.77 2.51
C LEU A 18 -15.18 1.82 2.90
N VAL A 19 -14.07 1.84 2.18
CA VAL A 19 -12.99 2.82 2.35
C VAL A 19 -12.66 3.45 1.00
N LEU A 20 -12.75 4.78 0.94
CA LEU A 20 -12.44 5.57 -0.26
C LEU A 20 -11.10 6.29 -0.05
N VAL A 21 -10.07 5.84 -0.76
CA VAL A 21 -8.71 6.41 -0.67
C VAL A 21 -8.52 7.37 -1.84
N ASN A 22 -8.42 8.67 -1.54
CA ASN A 22 -8.16 9.68 -2.56
C ASN A 22 -6.68 9.72 -2.97
N GLN A 23 -5.79 9.50 -2.01
CA GLN A 23 -4.36 9.40 -2.21
C GLN A 23 -3.69 8.73 -1.01
N PHE A 24 -2.47 8.24 -1.21
CA PHE A 24 -1.58 7.84 -0.12
C PHE A 24 -0.70 9.01 0.31
N MET A 25 -0.33 9.06 1.59
CA MET A 25 0.52 10.12 2.12
C MET A 25 1.88 10.17 1.39
N ARG A 26 2.32 11.35 0.94
CA ARG A 26 3.64 11.51 0.32
C ARG A 26 4.74 11.79 1.34
N GLN A 27 4.41 12.55 2.38
CA GLN A 27 5.32 12.91 3.47
C GLN A 27 4.93 12.22 4.78
N GLN A 28 5.90 12.04 5.67
CA GLN A 28 5.64 11.54 7.00
C GLN A 28 4.73 12.52 7.75
N PRO A 29 3.64 12.06 8.39
CA PRO A 29 2.79 12.92 9.19
C PRO A 29 3.59 13.50 10.36
N GLN A 30 3.33 14.77 10.66
CA GLN A 30 3.92 15.40 11.84
C GLN A 30 3.41 14.70 13.10
N PRO A 31 4.28 14.40 14.07
CA PRO A 31 3.83 13.91 15.36
C PRO A 31 2.91 14.96 16.00
N PRO A 32 1.86 14.54 16.73
CA PRO A 32 1.01 15.48 17.45
C PRO A 32 1.86 16.30 18.44
N GLU A 33 1.58 17.60 18.55
CA GLU A 33 2.18 18.45 19.57
C GLU A 33 1.63 18.04 20.95
N SER A 34 2.22 17.04 21.59
CA SER A 34 1.90 16.70 22.97
C SER A 34 3.17 16.51 23.80
N SER A 35 3.39 17.45 24.73
CA SER A 35 4.42 17.48 25.76
C SER A 35 4.14 16.50 26.92
N GLY A 36 3.71 15.28 26.61
CA GLY A 36 3.38 14.25 27.61
C GLY A 36 4.15 12.96 27.35
N THR A 37 4.49 12.25 28.42
CA THR A 37 5.32 11.02 28.46
C THR A 37 4.76 9.81 27.70
N TYR A 38 3.75 10.01 26.85
CA TYR A 38 3.17 9.02 25.96
C TYR A 38 3.43 9.43 24.50
N GLN A 39 4.29 8.66 23.81
CA GLN A 39 4.45 8.79 22.36
C GLN A 39 3.15 8.35 21.68
N GLN A 40 2.32 9.31 21.27
CA GLN A 40 1.15 9.02 20.44
C GLN A 40 1.62 8.58 19.04
N THR A 41 1.05 7.49 18.52
CA THR A 41 1.29 7.06 17.15
C THR A 41 0.83 8.16 16.18
N PRO A 42 1.63 8.53 15.16
CA PRO A 42 1.20 9.52 14.18
C PRO A 42 -0.13 9.12 13.51
N VAL A 43 -0.97 10.12 13.20
CA VAL A 43 -2.25 9.91 12.51
C VAL A 43 -1.97 9.63 11.03
N GLU A 44 -2.28 8.41 10.60
CA GLU A 44 -2.02 7.91 9.23
C GLU A 44 -3.28 7.83 8.36
N ASP A 45 -4.42 8.27 8.90
CA ASP A 45 -5.70 8.31 8.21
C ASP A 45 -6.35 9.67 8.49
N VAL A 46 -6.20 10.60 7.55
CA VAL A 46 -6.74 11.96 7.67
C VAL A 46 -7.86 12.18 6.66
N ALA A 47 -8.82 13.04 7.02
CA ALA A 47 -9.93 13.39 6.14
C ALA A 47 -9.40 13.95 4.81
N GLY A 48 -9.72 13.26 3.72
CA GLY A 48 -9.45 13.72 2.36
C GLY A 48 -10.56 14.64 1.85
N PRO A 49 -10.39 15.23 0.66
CA PRO A 49 -11.43 16.04 0.05
C PRO A 49 -12.68 15.20 -0.22
N LEU A 50 -13.84 15.84 -0.18
CA LEU A 50 -15.04 15.23 -0.76
C LEU A 50 -14.81 14.99 -2.26
N ALA A 51 -15.03 13.77 -2.72
CA ALA A 51 -14.89 13.43 -4.14
C ALA A 51 -16.15 12.77 -4.69
N ASN A 52 -16.32 12.91 -6.00
CA ASN A 52 -17.46 12.39 -6.74
C ASN A 52 -17.19 10.94 -7.14
N PHE A 53 -17.96 10.01 -6.56
CA PHE A 53 -17.79 8.58 -6.81
C PHE A 53 -18.96 8.01 -7.61
N PRO A 54 -18.68 7.25 -8.68
CA PRO A 54 -19.72 6.58 -9.44
C PRO A 54 -20.28 5.42 -8.62
N ILE A 55 -21.61 5.37 -8.47
CA ILE A 55 -22.30 4.21 -7.89
C ILE A 55 -23.11 3.50 -8.99
N ALA A 56 -22.93 2.19 -9.07
CA ALA A 56 -23.02 1.39 -10.29
C ALA A 56 -24.41 1.19 -10.93
N ARG A 57 -25.53 1.75 -10.42
CA ARG A 57 -26.86 1.36 -10.94
C ARG A 57 -27.67 2.36 -11.73
N HIS A 58 -27.46 3.67 -11.65
CA HIS A 58 -28.23 4.58 -12.50
C HIS A 58 -27.42 5.76 -13.04
N ARG A 59 -27.22 5.74 -14.37
CA ARG A 59 -27.09 6.93 -15.23
C ARG A 59 -26.02 7.96 -14.80
N GLY A 60 -24.75 7.55 -14.72
CA GLY A 60 -23.65 8.53 -14.57
C GLY A 60 -23.76 9.46 -13.36
N GLN A 61 -24.59 9.11 -12.37
CA GLN A 61 -24.71 9.89 -11.14
C GLN A 61 -23.53 9.57 -10.24
N THR A 62 -22.81 10.61 -9.89
CA THR A 62 -21.73 10.56 -8.91
C THR A 62 -22.21 11.15 -7.59
N PHE A 63 -21.89 10.51 -6.49
CA PHE A 63 -22.21 11.02 -5.15
C PHE A 63 -20.97 11.60 -4.50
N ARG A 64 -21.17 12.65 -3.70
CA ARG A 64 -20.08 13.38 -3.05
C ARG A 64 -19.82 12.77 -1.68
N LEU A 65 -18.87 11.83 -1.61
CA LEU A 65 -18.58 11.05 -0.42
C LEU A 65 -17.24 11.49 0.22
N PRO A 66 -17.10 11.34 1.56
CA PRO A 66 -15.84 11.59 2.25
C PRO A 66 -14.78 10.57 1.82
N THR A 67 -13.59 11.09 1.51
CA THR A 67 -12.41 10.26 1.23
C THR A 67 -11.41 10.33 2.37
N ARG A 68 -10.38 9.51 2.28
CA ARG A 68 -9.24 9.54 3.19
C ARG A 68 -7.94 9.70 2.43
N ILE A 69 -7.02 10.43 3.06
CA ILE A 69 -5.60 10.35 2.77
C ILE A 69 -5.03 9.33 3.75
N SER A 70 -4.63 8.18 3.24
CA SER A 70 -4.26 7.03 4.07
C SER A 70 -2.80 6.63 3.87
N SER A 71 -2.38 5.56 4.55
CA SER A 71 -1.10 4.90 4.32
C SER A 71 -1.32 3.42 4.06
N VAL A 72 -0.42 2.77 3.34
CA VAL A 72 -0.43 1.31 3.17
C VAL A 72 -0.29 0.60 4.52
N GLN A 73 0.33 1.25 5.52
CA GLN A 73 0.42 0.72 6.88
C GLN A 73 -0.96 0.57 7.55
N THR A 74 -1.93 1.46 7.27
CA THR A 74 -3.29 1.30 7.81
C THR A 74 -3.97 0.06 7.23
N LEU A 75 -3.73 -0.25 5.95
CA LEU A 75 -4.22 -1.49 5.31
C LEU A 75 -3.64 -2.73 5.98
N CYS A 76 -2.38 -2.67 6.40
CA CYS A 76 -1.71 -3.76 7.10
C CYS A 76 -2.19 -3.97 8.55
N ARG A 77 -2.77 -2.94 9.20
CA ARG A 77 -3.33 -3.07 10.56
C ARG A 77 -4.66 -3.81 10.49
N ARG A 78 -4.72 -5.03 11.04
CA ARG A 78 -5.89 -5.93 10.92
C ARG A 78 -6.12 -6.38 9.48
N LEU A 79 -5.04 -6.81 8.82
CA LEU A 79 -5.08 -7.21 7.40
C LEU A 79 -6.16 -8.27 7.14
N ASP A 80 -6.29 -9.25 8.04
CA ASP A 80 -7.33 -10.29 8.03
C ASP A 80 -8.76 -9.71 7.89
N GLU A 81 -9.07 -8.64 8.60
CA GLU A 81 -10.38 -7.97 8.46
C GLU A 81 -10.43 -7.08 7.23
N ASN A 82 -9.35 -6.34 6.95
CA ASN A 82 -9.28 -5.42 5.82
C ASN A 82 -9.39 -6.15 4.48
N LEU A 83 -8.94 -7.40 4.38
CA LEU A 83 -9.10 -8.24 3.18
C LEU A 83 -10.55 -8.33 2.70
N HIS A 84 -11.52 -8.26 3.62
CA HIS A 84 -12.94 -8.39 3.31
C HIS A 84 -13.68 -7.04 3.15
N ARG A 85 -13.02 -5.93 3.50
CA ARG A 85 -13.54 -4.58 3.30
C ARG A 85 -13.39 -4.16 1.84
N TYR A 86 -14.30 -3.30 1.40
CA TYR A 86 -14.27 -2.75 0.05
C TYR A 86 -13.41 -1.49 0.03
N TYR A 87 -12.46 -1.45 -0.90
CA TYR A 87 -11.61 -0.29 -1.14
C TYR A 87 -11.82 0.25 -2.54
N GLN A 88 -11.81 1.58 -2.64
CA GLN A 88 -11.59 2.27 -3.90
C GLN A 88 -10.30 3.06 -3.79
N PHE A 89 -9.30 2.66 -4.58
CA PHE A 89 -8.00 3.33 -4.64
C PHE A 89 -7.96 4.42 -5.72
N PRO A 90 -6.96 5.33 -5.65
CA PRO A 90 -6.82 6.41 -6.62
C PRO A 90 -6.74 5.86 -8.06
N GLY A 91 -7.53 6.44 -8.96
CA GLY A 91 -7.57 6.03 -10.37
C GLY A 91 -8.38 4.76 -10.67
N HIS A 92 -8.93 4.07 -9.66
CA HIS A 92 -9.82 2.92 -9.86
C HIS A 92 -11.30 3.34 -9.84
N SER A 93 -12.09 2.75 -10.73
CA SER A 93 -13.47 3.20 -10.95
C SER A 93 -14.50 2.66 -9.96
N ASN A 94 -14.28 1.46 -9.40
CA ASN A 94 -15.26 0.77 -8.56
C ASN A 94 -14.63 0.26 -7.27
N PRO A 95 -15.35 0.30 -6.13
CA PRO A 95 -14.92 -0.38 -4.91
C PRO A 95 -14.88 -1.90 -5.10
N GLN A 96 -13.80 -2.53 -4.64
CA GLN A 96 -13.61 -3.99 -4.65
C GLN A 96 -13.07 -4.46 -3.29
N PRO A 97 -13.31 -5.72 -2.90
CA PRO A 97 -12.65 -6.30 -1.73
C PRO A 97 -11.12 -6.14 -1.82
N LEU A 98 -10.45 -5.86 -0.71
CA LEU A 98 -9.00 -5.65 -0.72
C LEU A 98 -8.24 -6.85 -1.29
N HIS A 99 -8.68 -8.09 -1.02
CA HIS A 99 -8.03 -9.28 -1.58
C HIS A 99 -8.05 -9.32 -3.12
N ASP A 100 -9.07 -8.77 -3.78
CA ASP A 100 -9.13 -8.67 -5.25
C ASP A 100 -8.22 -7.58 -5.82
N LEU A 101 -7.76 -6.66 -4.96
CA LEU A 101 -6.88 -5.54 -5.33
C LEU A 101 -5.40 -5.85 -5.06
N LEU A 102 -5.09 -6.96 -4.40
CA LEU A 102 -3.72 -7.37 -4.09
C LEU A 102 -3.07 -8.07 -5.28
N ASN A 103 -1.91 -7.57 -5.70
CA ASN A 103 -1.16 -8.12 -6.82
C ASN A 103 0.20 -8.65 -6.31
N PRO A 104 0.47 -9.96 -6.32
CA PRO A 104 1.79 -10.45 -5.95
C PRO A 104 2.82 -10.01 -6.99
N VAL A 105 4.02 -9.64 -6.53
CA VAL A 105 5.16 -9.30 -7.40
C VAL A 105 5.50 -10.43 -8.38
N THR A 106 5.20 -11.68 -8.04
CA THR A 106 5.41 -12.83 -8.91
C THR A 106 4.56 -12.80 -10.19
N TRP A 107 3.46 -12.02 -10.23
CA TRP A 107 2.63 -11.87 -11.43
C TRP A 107 3.14 -10.81 -12.40
N ILE A 108 4.12 -10.00 -12.01
CA ILE A 108 4.70 -8.96 -12.86
C ILE A 108 5.45 -9.61 -14.03
N THR A 109 5.21 -9.08 -15.22
CA THR A 109 5.88 -9.52 -16.47
C THR A 109 6.42 -8.35 -17.29
N GLY A 110 6.14 -7.12 -16.89
CA GLY A 110 6.39 -5.91 -17.66
C GLY A 110 6.23 -4.65 -16.81
N GLU A 111 6.53 -3.52 -17.42
CA GLU A 111 6.18 -2.20 -16.88
C GLU A 111 4.65 -2.01 -16.85
N ASP A 112 4.18 -1.23 -15.89
CA ASP A 112 2.79 -0.83 -15.79
C ASP A 112 2.74 0.60 -15.23
N SER A 113 2.32 1.54 -16.07
CA SER A 113 2.21 2.95 -15.68
C SER A 113 1.03 3.21 -14.75
N THR A 114 0.10 2.27 -14.60
CA THR A 114 -1.06 2.39 -13.71
C THR A 114 -0.67 1.91 -12.31
N PRO A 115 -0.69 2.78 -11.29
CA PRO A 115 -0.39 2.34 -9.94
C PRO A 115 -1.40 1.30 -9.45
N LYS A 116 -0.88 0.24 -8.82
CA LYS A 116 -1.67 -0.82 -8.19
C LYS A 116 -1.10 -1.15 -6.81
N LEU A 117 -1.88 -1.89 -6.03
CA LEU A 117 -1.45 -2.40 -4.74
C LEU A 117 -0.75 -3.75 -4.94
N TYR A 118 0.55 -3.77 -4.69
CA TYR A 118 1.40 -4.93 -4.84
C TYR A 118 1.92 -5.44 -3.50
N TYR A 119 2.22 -6.73 -3.42
CA TYR A 119 2.94 -7.30 -2.28
C TYR A 119 4.02 -8.27 -2.74
N GLY A 120 5.11 -8.36 -1.98
CA GLY A 120 6.21 -9.27 -2.30
C GLY A 120 7.01 -9.69 -1.07
N LYS A 121 7.52 -10.92 -1.13
CA LYS A 121 8.38 -11.51 -0.09
C LYS A 121 9.80 -10.97 -0.23
N ILE A 122 10.37 -10.47 0.85
CA ILE A 122 11.73 -9.91 0.88
C ILE A 122 12.74 -11.06 0.77
N LEU A 123 13.62 -10.97 -0.24
CA LEU A 123 14.77 -11.87 -0.39
C LEU A 123 16.06 -11.26 0.17
N SER A 124 16.22 -9.95 0.04
CA SER A 124 17.34 -9.21 0.63
C SER A 124 17.04 -7.72 0.69
N SER A 125 17.74 -6.97 1.54
CA SER A 125 17.66 -5.51 1.60
C SER A 125 18.99 -4.91 1.99
N SER A 126 19.55 -4.04 1.14
CA SER A 126 20.89 -3.49 1.33
C SER A 126 21.06 -2.11 0.74
N VAL A 127 21.98 -1.34 1.33
CA VAL A 127 22.51 -0.08 0.78
C VAL A 127 23.88 -0.39 0.17
N MET A 128 24.13 0.02 -1.07
CA MET A 128 25.41 -0.19 -1.74
C MET A 128 26.43 0.89 -1.33
N SER A 129 26.75 0.96 -0.03
CA SER A 129 27.74 1.88 0.52
C SER A 129 28.40 1.30 1.76
N ALA A 130 29.71 1.49 1.90
CA ALA A 130 30.46 1.12 3.10
C ALA A 130 30.09 1.97 4.33
N ASN A 131 29.49 3.15 4.10
CA ASN A 131 28.99 4.04 5.15
C ASN A 131 27.55 4.49 4.81
N PRO A 132 26.53 3.65 5.06
CA PRO A 132 25.14 3.96 4.75
C PRO A 132 24.66 5.27 5.40
N GLN A 133 24.12 6.18 4.59
CA GLN A 133 23.52 7.44 5.06
C GLN A 133 22.01 7.40 4.87
N PRO A 134 21.24 8.19 5.66
CA PRO A 134 19.78 8.29 5.54
C PRO A 134 19.26 8.49 4.10
N SER A 135 19.97 9.28 3.30
CA SER A 135 19.61 9.61 1.92
C SER A 135 20.02 8.56 0.89
N HIS A 136 20.88 7.60 1.24
CA HIS A 136 21.35 6.58 0.31
C HIS A 136 20.20 5.67 -0.12
N LEU A 137 20.23 5.24 -1.37
CA LEU A 137 19.25 4.30 -1.87
C LEU A 137 19.43 2.93 -1.21
N ARG A 138 18.37 2.44 -0.56
CA ARG A 138 18.24 1.04 -0.15
C ARG A 138 17.47 0.29 -1.24
N MET A 139 18.05 -0.82 -1.67
CA MET A 139 17.45 -1.73 -2.64
C MET A 139 16.96 -2.97 -1.90
N THR A 140 15.64 -3.16 -1.89
CA THR A 140 15.01 -4.33 -1.27
C THR A 140 14.53 -5.27 -2.37
N LYS A 141 15.23 -6.40 -2.53
CA LYS A 141 14.91 -7.41 -3.53
C LYS A 141 13.69 -8.19 -3.08
N LEU A 142 12.68 -8.29 -3.95
CA LEU A 142 11.48 -9.06 -3.71
C LEU A 142 11.49 -10.34 -4.55
N GLN A 143 10.77 -11.36 -4.08
CA GLN A 143 10.60 -12.61 -4.80
C GLN A 143 9.85 -12.36 -6.11
N ALA A 144 10.56 -12.55 -7.21
CA ALA A 144 10.04 -12.50 -8.56
C ALA A 144 9.68 -13.90 -9.06
N SER A 145 8.84 -13.99 -10.09
CA SER A 145 8.69 -15.24 -10.85
C SER A 145 9.87 -15.44 -11.79
N GLY A 146 10.05 -16.65 -12.30
CA GLY A 146 11.07 -16.96 -13.31
C GLY A 146 10.86 -16.26 -14.67
N ARG A 147 9.84 -15.39 -14.80
CA ARG A 147 9.55 -14.61 -16.01
C ARG A 147 10.36 -13.31 -16.08
N ILE A 148 10.85 -12.83 -14.94
CA ILE A 148 11.64 -11.59 -14.84
C ILE A 148 12.93 -11.88 -14.07
N VAL A 149 13.98 -11.12 -14.36
CA VAL A 149 15.30 -11.38 -13.76
C VAL A 149 15.31 -11.05 -12.27
N ASP A 150 14.77 -9.88 -11.92
CA ASP A 150 14.62 -9.43 -10.55
C ASP A 150 13.53 -8.37 -10.41
N PHE A 151 13.13 -8.14 -9.16
CA PHE A 151 12.27 -7.05 -8.77
C PHE A 151 12.82 -6.37 -7.52
N TYR A 152 12.87 -5.04 -7.51
CA TYR A 152 13.31 -4.26 -6.37
C TYR A 152 12.28 -3.22 -5.93
N LEU A 153 12.08 -3.10 -4.62
CA LEU A 153 11.52 -1.88 -4.03
C LEU A 153 12.68 -0.95 -3.66
N LYS A 154 12.64 0.26 -4.21
CA LYS A 154 13.70 1.27 -4.08
C LYS A 154 13.20 2.49 -3.31
N GLN A 155 13.83 2.74 -2.17
CA GLN A 155 13.63 3.97 -1.41
C GLN A 155 14.87 4.36 -0.63
N ASN A 156 14.93 5.61 -0.16
CA ASN A 156 16.03 6.03 0.69
C ASN A 156 16.11 5.20 1.98
N ASN A 157 17.31 5.13 2.55
CA ASN A 157 17.60 4.25 3.67
C ASN A 157 16.72 4.54 4.87
N ALA A 158 16.59 5.82 5.25
CA ALA A 158 15.82 6.23 6.42
C ALA A 158 14.32 5.93 6.29
N ALA A 159 13.73 6.05 5.09
CA ALA A 159 12.32 5.75 4.87
C ALA A 159 12.01 4.26 5.05
N GLN A 160 12.91 3.38 4.60
CA GLN A 160 12.75 1.94 4.80
C GLN A 160 13.06 1.53 6.25
N GLU A 161 14.12 2.07 6.86
CA GLU A 161 14.46 1.81 8.26
C GLU A 161 13.35 2.29 9.21
N GLY A 162 12.78 3.46 8.97
CA GLY A 162 11.64 3.99 9.73
C GLY A 162 10.38 3.13 9.64
N LYS A 163 10.30 2.23 8.65
CA LYS A 163 9.24 1.22 8.49
C LYS A 163 9.67 -0.19 8.88
N GLY A 164 10.87 -0.31 9.47
CA GLY A 164 11.45 -1.57 9.89
C GLY A 164 11.86 -2.50 8.74
N ILE A 165 12.04 -1.99 7.51
CA ILE A 165 12.48 -2.77 6.35
C ILE A 165 14.01 -2.74 6.30
N GLY A 166 14.62 -3.90 6.53
CA GLY A 166 16.07 -4.06 6.61
C GLY A 166 16.53 -5.48 6.26
N ALA A 167 17.84 -5.72 6.40
CA ALA A 167 18.46 -7.01 6.06
C ALA A 167 17.97 -8.16 6.96
N ASP A 168 17.47 -7.85 8.15
CA ASP A 168 16.90 -8.79 9.13
C ASP A 168 15.46 -9.20 8.81
N LYS A 169 14.86 -8.68 7.73
CA LYS A 169 13.46 -8.95 7.35
C LYS A 169 13.32 -9.92 6.18
N VAL A 170 14.34 -10.72 5.87
CA VAL A 170 14.24 -11.77 4.85
C VAL A 170 13.08 -12.72 5.19
N GLY A 171 12.28 -13.07 4.19
CA GLY A 171 11.08 -13.90 4.33
C GLY A 171 9.81 -13.15 4.74
N ARG A 172 9.92 -11.89 5.17
CA ARG A 172 8.77 -11.02 5.46
C ARG A 172 8.19 -10.41 4.19
N TYR A 173 6.98 -9.89 4.27
CA TYR A 173 6.31 -9.24 3.15
C TYR A 173 6.32 -7.72 3.26
N VAL A 174 6.44 -7.05 2.12
CA VAL A 174 6.15 -5.63 1.96
C VAL A 174 4.91 -5.49 1.09
N LEU A 175 4.01 -4.60 1.50
CA LEU A 175 2.87 -4.13 0.71
C LEU A 175 3.21 -2.72 0.20
N PHE A 176 2.89 -2.40 -1.06
CA PHE A 176 3.20 -1.10 -1.66
C PHE A 176 2.24 -0.70 -2.78
N TRP A 177 1.98 0.60 -2.90
CA TRP A 177 1.20 1.21 -3.97
C TRP A 177 2.15 1.90 -4.95
N SER A 178 2.25 1.41 -6.18
CA SER A 178 3.20 1.97 -7.15
C SER A 178 2.86 1.61 -8.58
N ALA A 179 3.34 2.42 -9.53
CA ALA A 179 3.54 2.00 -10.91
C ALA A 179 4.81 1.13 -11.00
N ILE A 180 4.91 0.27 -12.01
CA ILE A 180 6.07 -0.60 -12.21
C ILE A 180 6.93 -0.04 -13.34
N THR A 181 8.21 0.20 -13.07
CA THR A 181 9.19 0.73 -14.03
C THR A 181 10.32 -0.27 -14.28
N GLY A 182 11.02 -0.14 -15.40
CA GLY A 182 12.21 -0.91 -15.71
C GLY A 182 13.39 -0.58 -14.80
N ASN A 183 14.21 -1.60 -14.51
CA ASN A 183 15.44 -1.50 -13.72
C ASN A 183 16.54 -2.35 -14.36
N GLY A 184 17.26 -1.77 -15.33
CA GLY A 184 18.17 -2.55 -16.16
C GLY A 184 17.39 -3.62 -16.94
N ILE A 185 17.64 -4.90 -16.64
CA ILE A 185 16.93 -6.04 -17.25
C ILE A 185 15.81 -6.61 -16.36
N GLY A 186 15.61 -6.04 -15.17
CA GLY A 186 14.51 -6.36 -14.25
C GLY A 186 13.52 -5.20 -14.11
N TYR A 187 12.74 -5.23 -13.03
CA TYR A 187 11.71 -4.21 -12.75
C TYR A 187 11.85 -3.66 -11.33
N CYS A 188 11.22 -2.51 -11.07
CA CYS A 188 11.17 -1.96 -9.72
C CYS A 188 9.91 -1.16 -9.44
N ALA A 189 9.66 -0.97 -8.14
CA ALA A 189 8.86 0.13 -7.61
C ALA A 189 9.81 1.17 -7.01
N GLU A 190 9.66 2.41 -7.43
CA GLU A 190 10.52 3.53 -7.01
C GLU A 190 9.72 4.81 -6.81
N GLN A 191 10.36 5.85 -6.26
CA GLN A 191 9.73 7.14 -5.96
C GLN A 191 8.48 7.06 -5.06
N LEU A 192 8.43 6.03 -4.21
CA LEU A 192 7.35 5.84 -3.26
C LEU A 192 7.38 6.93 -2.17
N GLY A 193 6.22 7.53 -1.93
CA GLY A 193 5.95 8.40 -0.79
C GLY A 193 5.91 7.62 0.52
N TRP A 194 5.93 8.35 1.63
CA TRP A 194 5.95 7.76 2.97
C TRP A 194 4.76 6.82 3.24
N GLY A 195 3.57 7.15 2.77
CA GLY A 195 2.35 6.35 2.93
C GLY A 195 2.16 5.27 1.88
N GLU A 196 3.05 5.12 0.90
CA GLU A 196 2.84 4.23 -0.25
C GLU A 196 3.44 2.84 -0.06
N PHE A 197 4.05 2.54 1.09
CA PHE A 197 4.56 1.21 1.39
C PHE A 197 4.62 0.93 2.88
N ALA A 198 4.60 -0.35 3.25
CA ALA A 198 4.67 -0.80 4.63
C ALA A 198 5.22 -2.23 4.73
N LEU A 199 5.95 -2.51 5.80
CA LEU A 199 6.24 -3.88 6.20
C LEU A 199 4.94 -4.51 6.74
N VAL A 200 4.59 -5.67 6.21
CA VAL A 200 3.42 -6.41 6.69
C VAL A 200 3.72 -7.03 8.06
N PRO A 201 2.83 -6.90 9.06
CA PRO A 201 2.96 -7.58 10.34
C PRO A 201 3.16 -9.09 10.18
N GLU A 202 4.02 -9.64 11.02
CA GLU A 202 4.48 -11.03 10.92
C GLU A 202 3.36 -12.08 10.89
N PRO A 203 2.29 -11.96 11.71
CA PRO A 203 1.20 -12.93 11.74
C PRO A 203 0.52 -13.15 10.38
N TYR A 204 0.60 -12.17 9.46
CA TYR A 204 -0.04 -12.25 8.15
C TYR A 204 0.86 -12.82 7.04
N THR A 205 2.08 -13.24 7.36
CA THR A 205 3.01 -13.82 6.36
C THR A 205 2.37 -15.04 5.68
N ARG A 206 1.78 -15.95 6.46
CA ARG A 206 1.12 -17.15 5.94
C ARG A 206 -0.08 -16.82 5.05
N LEU A 207 -0.87 -15.84 5.44
CA LEU A 207 -2.02 -15.38 4.65
C LEU A 207 -1.59 -14.88 3.26
N LEU A 208 -0.45 -14.20 3.17
CA LEU A 208 0.09 -13.71 1.91
C LEU A 208 0.76 -14.81 1.07
N ASP A 209 1.40 -15.79 1.71
CA ASP A 209 1.91 -16.99 1.02
C ASP A 209 0.74 -17.73 0.33
N GLU A 210 -0.37 -17.97 1.06
CA GLU A 210 -1.57 -18.62 0.53
C GLU A 210 -2.20 -17.85 -0.66
N LEU A 211 -2.28 -16.52 -0.57
CA LEU A 211 -2.77 -15.68 -1.68
C LEU A 211 -1.83 -15.66 -2.89
N ALA A 212 -0.52 -15.76 -2.67
CA ALA A 212 0.46 -15.83 -3.74
C ALA A 212 0.51 -17.22 -4.43
N GLY A 213 -0.14 -18.23 -3.83
CA GLY A 213 -0.10 -19.61 -4.29
C GLY A 213 1.25 -20.29 -4.05
N VAL A 214 1.93 -19.94 -2.95
CA VAL A 214 3.27 -20.43 -2.57
C VAL A 214 3.22 -21.22 -1.27
#